data_AF-A0A6V7IDT8-F1
#
_entry.id   AF-A0A6V7IDT8-F1
#
_cell.length_a   1.000
_cell.length_b   1.000
_cell.length_c   1.000
_cell.angle_alpha   90.00
_cell.angle_beta   90.00
_cell.angle_gamma   90.00
#
_symmetry.space_group_name_H-M   'P 1'
#
loop_
_entity.id
_entity.type
_entity.pdbx_description
1 polymer ?
#
loop_
_entity_poly.entity_id
_entity_poly.type
_entity_poly.pdbx_seq_one_letter_code
_entity_poly.pdbx_strand_id
1 'polypeptide(L)' 'SSDKGFRIERDTFGELKVPADKYYGAQTLRSVMNFPIGDSFERMP' A
#
# COMPACT_ATOMS: atom_id res chain seq x y z
N SER A 1 23.13 5.96 2.45
CA SER A 1 22.13 7.00 2.14
C SER A 1 21.16 6.42 1.14
N SER A 2 20.02 5.88 1.56
CA SER A 2 19.02 5.28 0.66
C SER A 2 17.64 5.78 1.09
N ASP A 3 17.39 7.02 0.74
CA ASP A 3 16.03 7.57 0.72
C ASP A 3 15.51 7.39 -0.71
N LYS A 4 14.21 7.06 -0.87
CA LYS A 4 13.42 6.98 -2.13
C LYS A 4 13.11 5.58 -2.68
N GLY A 5 12.74 4.66 -1.80
CA GLY A 5 11.93 3.49 -2.19
C GLY A 5 10.43 3.78 -2.28
N PHE A 6 10.00 5.03 -2.51
CA PHE A 6 8.58 5.41 -2.55
C PHE A 6 8.31 6.35 -3.74
N ARG A 7 7.24 6.07 -4.48
CA ARG A 7 6.66 6.88 -5.56
C ARG A 7 5.39 7.55 -5.02
N ILE A 8 5.28 8.86 -5.24
CA ILE A 8 4.07 9.59 -4.89
C ILE A 8 3.10 9.44 -6.07
N GLU A 9 1.99 8.75 -5.84
CA GLU A 9 0.92 8.61 -6.82
C GLU A 9 -0.27 9.48 -6.41
N ARG A 10 -0.90 10.13 -7.39
CA ARG A 10 -2.05 11.00 -7.16
C ARG A 10 -3.32 10.26 -7.55
N ASP A 11 -4.16 9.96 -6.56
CA ASP A 11 -5.48 9.35 -6.72
C ASP A 11 -6.58 10.42 -6.53
N THR A 12 -7.85 10.05 -6.74
CA THR A 12 -9.01 10.94 -6.56
C THR A 12 -9.08 11.53 -5.14
N PHE A 13 -8.52 10.84 -4.14
CA PHE A 13 -8.45 11.29 -2.76
C PHE A 13 -7.22 12.16 -2.40
N GLY A 14 -6.27 12.35 -3.34
CA GLY A 14 -5.06 13.13 -3.11
C GLY A 14 -3.77 12.35 -3.40
N GLU A 15 -2.65 12.85 -2.89
CA GLU A 15 -1.33 12.25 -3.09
C GLU A 15 -1.06 11.15 -2.05
N LEU A 16 -0.71 9.95 -2.51
CA LEU A 16 -0.41 8.78 -1.70
C LEU A 16 1.03 8.33 -1.96
N LYS A 17 1.76 8.04 -0.87
CA LYS A 17 3.10 7.46 -0.94
C LYS A 17 2.99 5.95 -1.13
N VAL A 18 3.36 5.47 -2.30
CA VAL A 18 3.38 4.06 -2.67
C VAL A 18 4.83 3.56 -2.66
N PRO A 19 5.16 2.46 -1.97
CA PRO A 19 6.52 1.92 -2.01
C PRO A 19 6.86 1.46 -3.43
N ALA A 20 7.93 2.05 -4.00
CA ALA A 20 8.50 1.69 -5.29
C ALA A 20 9.08 0.26 -5.31
N ASP A 21 9.35 -0.30 -4.14
CA ASP A 21 9.79 -1.68 -3.94
C ASP A 21 8.69 -2.71 -4.27
N LYS A 22 7.42 -2.28 -4.27
CA LYS A 22 6.28 -3.17 -4.51
C LYS A 22 5.64 -2.87 -5.86
N TYR A 23 5.26 -3.93 -6.55
CA TYR A 23 4.64 -3.86 -7.89
C TYR A 23 3.19 -3.35 -7.87
N TYR A 24 2.61 -3.09 -6.70
CA TYR A 24 1.25 -2.58 -6.57
C TYR A 24 1.22 -1.04 -6.50
N GLY A 25 0.19 -0.43 -7.08
CA GLY A 25 -0.02 1.03 -7.09
C GLY A 25 -0.90 1.53 -5.94
N ALA A 26 -1.26 2.81 -6.00
CA ALA A 26 -2.05 3.52 -5.00
C ALA A 26 -3.42 2.90 -4.75
N GLN A 27 -4.09 2.42 -5.79
CA GLN A 27 -5.42 1.81 -5.67
C GLN A 27 -5.39 0.54 -4.80
N THR A 28 -4.43 -0.36 -5.06
CA THR A 28 -4.25 -1.59 -4.26
C THR A 28 -3.83 -1.26 -2.83
N LEU A 29 -2.97 -0.25 -2.66
CA LEU A 29 -2.53 0.20 -1.34
C LEU A 29 -3.72 0.75 -0.53
N ARG A 30 -4.66 1.43 -1.19
CA ARG A 30 -5.91 1.91 -0.59
C ARG A 30 -6.80 0.75 -0.16
N SER A 31 -6.91 -0.30 -0.98
CA SER A 31 -7.61 -1.53 -0.60
C SER A 31 -6.96 -2.21 0.61
N VAL A 32 -5.63 -2.28 0.68
CA VAL A 32 -4.91 -2.83 1.85
C VAL A 32 -5.10 -1.96 3.10
N MET A 33 -5.12 -0.63 2.96
CA MET A 33 -5.38 0.29 4.07
C MET A 33 -6.83 0.20 4.57
N ASN A 34 -7.79 0.06 3.65
CA ASN A 34 -9.22 0.01 3.98
C ASN A 34 -9.66 -1.39 4.44
N PHE A 35 -9.01 -2.43 3.93
CA PHE A 35 -9.24 -3.83 4.25
C PHE A 35 -7.90 -4.48 4.58
N PRO A 36 -7.41 -4.35 5.83
CA PRO A 36 -6.22 -5.07 6.28
C PRO A 36 -6.56 -6.56 6.47
N ILE A 37 -6.83 -7.26 5.38
CA ILE A 37 -6.99 -8.72 5.36
C ILE A 37 -5.61 -9.34 5.46
N GLY A 38 -5.31 -9.96 6.60
CA GLY A 38 -4.00 -10.56 6.88
C GLY A 38 -3.41 -10.24 8.26
N ASP A 39 -4.15 -9.56 9.15
CA ASP A 39 -3.80 -9.66 10.57
C ASP A 39 -4.03 -11.10 11.04
N SER A 40 -3.15 -11.59 11.88
CA SER A 40 -2.75 -13.01 11.95
C SER A 40 -3.80 -13.96 12.57
N PHE A 41 -5.06 -13.52 12.64
CA PHE A 41 -6.19 -14.18 13.30
C PHE A 41 -7.12 -14.95 12.35
N GLU A 42 -6.95 -14.83 11.03
CA GLU A 42 -7.73 -15.58 10.03
C GLU A 42 -6.93 -16.71 9.34
N ARG A 43 -5.84 -17.19 9.96
CA ARG A 43 -5.42 -18.58 9.68
C ARG A 43 -6.50 -19.49 10.26
N MET A 44 -7.33 -20.03 9.38
CA MET A 44 -8.13 -21.20 9.72
C MET A 44 -7.17 -22.28 10.29
N PRO A 45 -7.49 -22.84 11.47
CA PRO A 45 -6.63 -23.81 12.15
C PRO A 45 -6.37 -25.08 11.32
#